data_AF-A0A1R2CMW0-F1
#
_entry.id   AF-A0A1R2CMW0-F1
#
_cell.length_a   1.000
_cell.length_b   1.000
_cell.length_c   1.000
_cell.angle_alpha   90.00
_cell.angle_beta   90.00
_cell.angle_gamma   90.00
#
_symmetry.space_group_name_H-M   'P 1'
#
loop_
_entity.id
_entity.type
_entity.pdbx_description
1 polymer ?
#
loop_
_entity_poly.entity_id
_entity_poly.type
_entity_poly.pdbx_seq_one_letter_code
_entity_poly.pdbx_strand_id
1 'polypeptide(L)'
;MVQLLTTLFALCLISLSSATTLAFFITSDTSNWLEGPSTPSGAFAIVTATNGAWTSSITGASWIWDIASGAGPSGNGKFYKYFFVAGTAASASLEIAADGVFTTLLNGSSISCDDTTGTTYANKKTCTISTSKFVTGVNLLEVTVVNSGIGDCGLLYKLTMTVTYS
;
A
#
# COMPACT_ATOMS: atom_id res chain seq x y z
N MET A 1 -47.72 -41.83 18.29
CA MET A 1 -46.54 -42.01 17.41
C MET A 1 -46.55 -40.98 16.27
N VAL A 2 -46.75 -39.69 16.59
CA VAL A 2 -46.68 -38.57 15.61
C VAL A 2 -45.98 -37.34 16.25
N GLN A 3 -45.73 -37.37 17.56
CA GLN A 3 -45.17 -36.25 18.32
C GLN A 3 -43.65 -36.36 18.57
N LEU A 4 -43.03 -37.47 18.13
CA LEU A 4 -41.59 -37.69 18.24
C LEU A 4 -40.83 -37.31 16.95
N LEU A 5 -41.56 -36.99 15.87
CA LEU A 5 -40.97 -36.72 14.55
C LEU A 5 -40.80 -35.22 14.26
N THR A 6 -41.47 -34.34 15.02
CA THR A 6 -41.36 -32.87 14.86
C THR A 6 -40.22 -32.25 15.67
N THR A 7 -39.70 -32.93 16.70
CA THR A 7 -38.53 -32.48 17.46
C THR A 7 -37.18 -32.85 16.83
N LEU A 8 -37.17 -33.62 15.74
CA LEU A 8 -35.95 -33.97 15.03
C LEU A 8 -35.54 -32.96 13.94
N PHE A 9 -36.36 -31.94 13.66
CA PHE A 9 -36.11 -30.96 12.59
C PHE A 9 -35.44 -29.65 13.05
N ALA A 10 -35.15 -29.51 14.34
CA ALA A 10 -34.48 -28.34 14.90
C ALA A 10 -33.07 -28.64 15.43
N LEU A 11 -32.48 -29.79 15.07
CA LEU A 11 -31.08 -30.08 15.38
C LEU A 11 -30.18 -29.39 14.34
N CYS A 12 -29.77 -28.18 14.69
CA CYS A 12 -28.44 -27.64 14.42
C CYS A 12 -27.93 -27.76 12.97
N LEU A 13 -28.39 -26.85 12.11
CA LEU A 13 -27.52 -26.25 11.10
C LEU A 13 -26.48 -25.36 11.82
N ILE A 14 -25.55 -25.99 12.56
CA ILE A 14 -24.31 -25.32 12.94
C ILE A 14 -23.43 -25.39 11.70
N SER A 15 -23.54 -24.41 10.82
CA SER A 15 -22.48 -24.17 9.84
C SER A 15 -21.25 -23.75 10.63
N LEU A 16 -20.27 -24.64 10.76
CA LEU A 16 -18.93 -24.23 11.15
C LEU A 16 -18.36 -23.41 10.00
N SER A 17 -18.53 -22.09 10.02
CA SER A 17 -17.72 -21.20 9.17
C SER A 17 -16.36 -21.06 9.84
N SER A 18 -15.34 -21.70 9.27
CA SER A 18 -13.96 -21.48 9.69
C SER A 18 -13.45 -20.21 9.03
N ALA A 19 -13.49 -19.09 9.76
CA ALA A 19 -12.87 -17.87 9.30
C ALA A 19 -11.34 -18.03 9.34
N THR A 20 -10.67 -17.82 8.21
CA THR A 20 -9.19 -17.79 8.15
C THR A 20 -8.72 -16.36 7.99
N THR A 21 -7.78 -15.93 8.82
CA THR A 21 -7.15 -14.60 8.72
C THR A 21 -5.73 -14.75 8.20
N LEU A 22 -5.42 -14.10 7.07
CA LEU A 22 -4.10 -14.12 6.46
C LEU A 22 -3.50 -12.72 6.41
N ALA A 23 -2.18 -12.63 6.56
CA ALA A 23 -1.43 -11.40 6.41
C ALA A 23 -0.89 -11.26 4.98
N PHE A 24 -0.97 -10.06 4.41
CA PHE A 24 -0.46 -9.70 3.09
C PHE A 24 0.42 -8.45 3.19
N PHE A 25 1.43 -8.40 2.34
CA PHE A 25 2.36 -7.29 2.25
C PHE A 25 2.40 -6.78 0.82
N ILE A 26 2.20 -5.48 0.66
CA ILE A 26 2.26 -4.80 -0.62
C ILE A 26 3.34 -3.73 -0.48
N THR A 27 4.42 -3.86 -1.24
CA THR A 27 5.63 -3.06 -1.05
C THR A 27 5.98 -2.24 -2.29
N SER A 28 6.78 -1.19 -2.09
CA SER A 28 7.46 -0.49 -3.18
C SER A 28 8.53 -1.41 -3.78
N ASP A 29 8.41 -1.64 -5.07
CA ASP A 29 9.25 -2.53 -5.88
C ASP A 29 9.09 -2.15 -7.37
N THR A 30 9.76 -2.89 -8.26
CA THR A 30 9.72 -2.65 -9.72
C THR A 30 8.41 -3.05 -10.40
N SER A 31 7.42 -3.54 -9.64
CA SER A 31 6.08 -3.83 -10.14
C SER A 31 5.14 -2.61 -10.04
N ASN A 32 5.59 -1.51 -9.45
CA ASN A 32 4.85 -0.26 -9.42
C ASN A 32 4.85 0.38 -10.81
N TRP A 33 3.68 0.80 -11.29
CA TRP A 33 3.62 1.68 -12.46
C TRP A 33 3.87 3.12 -12.00
N LEU A 34 4.68 3.86 -12.74
CA LEU A 34 5.15 5.20 -12.38
C LEU A 34 5.04 6.15 -13.57
N GLU A 35 4.31 7.25 -13.38
CA GLU A 35 4.35 8.43 -14.23
C GLU A 35 5.24 9.48 -13.55
N GLY A 36 6.47 9.63 -14.05
CA GLY A 36 7.49 10.50 -13.45
C GLY A 36 7.97 11.62 -14.37
N PRO A 37 8.78 12.56 -13.88
CA PRO A 37 9.32 13.67 -14.67
C PRO A 37 10.14 13.23 -15.90
N SER A 38 10.85 12.11 -15.80
CA SER A 38 11.66 11.51 -16.86
C SER A 38 10.86 10.52 -17.71
N THR A 39 9.74 10.00 -17.19
CA THR A 39 8.85 9.04 -17.87
C THR A 39 7.38 9.50 -17.81
N PRO A 40 7.02 10.61 -18.47
CA PRO A 40 5.70 11.23 -18.32
C PRO A 40 4.55 10.39 -18.90
N SER A 41 4.84 9.44 -19.80
CA SER A 41 3.85 8.51 -20.36
C SER A 41 3.71 7.21 -19.54
N GLY A 42 4.41 7.11 -18.42
CA GLY A 42 4.39 5.93 -17.56
C GLY A 42 5.45 4.88 -17.93
N ALA A 43 6.03 4.26 -16.91
CA ALA A 43 6.90 3.09 -17.01
C ALA A 43 6.81 2.28 -15.70
N PHE A 44 7.39 1.07 -15.68
CA PHE A 44 7.63 0.41 -14.41
C PHE A 44 8.71 1.16 -13.62
N ALA A 45 8.46 1.38 -12.34
CA ALA A 45 9.42 2.00 -11.45
C ALA A 45 10.70 1.16 -11.38
N ILE A 46 11.83 1.82 -11.17
CA ILE A 46 13.12 1.18 -10.99
C ILE A 46 13.65 1.42 -9.58
N VAL A 47 14.49 0.52 -9.10
CA VAL A 47 15.19 0.74 -7.84
C VAL A 47 16.14 1.92 -8.01
N THR A 48 15.97 2.94 -7.17
CA THR A 48 16.77 4.17 -7.21
C THR A 48 17.87 4.10 -6.15
N ALA A 49 19.05 4.63 -6.48
CA ALA A 49 20.13 4.75 -5.52
C ALA A 49 19.75 5.71 -4.39
N THR A 50 20.24 5.43 -3.19
CA THR A 50 20.04 6.28 -2.01
C THR A 50 21.36 6.95 -1.62
N ASN A 51 21.27 8.04 -0.86
CA ASN A 51 22.44 8.70 -0.28
C ASN A 51 22.56 8.39 1.23
N GLY A 52 23.58 8.94 1.89
CA GLY A 52 23.80 8.72 3.33
C GLY A 52 22.79 9.40 4.26
N ALA A 53 21.99 10.35 3.78
CA ALA A 53 20.93 11.00 4.56
C ALA A 53 19.64 10.16 4.61
N TRP A 54 19.47 9.22 3.68
CA TRP A 54 18.29 8.35 3.60
C TRP A 54 18.41 7.18 4.58
N THR A 55 18.01 7.43 5.82
CA THR A 55 18.08 6.43 6.91
C THR A 55 16.82 5.58 7.05
N SER A 56 15.73 5.93 6.39
CA SER A 56 14.49 5.14 6.41
C SER A 56 14.67 3.80 5.73
N SER A 57 14.29 2.75 6.46
CA SER A 57 14.26 1.37 5.99
C SER A 57 12.93 0.71 6.35
N ILE A 58 12.41 -0.07 5.40
CA ILE A 58 11.16 -0.82 5.49
C ILE A 58 11.42 -2.23 4.95
N THR A 59 11.26 -3.26 5.78
CA THR A 59 11.60 -4.65 5.43
C THR A 59 10.74 -5.17 4.28
N GLY A 60 11.40 -5.58 3.20
CA GLY A 60 10.77 -6.14 1.99
C GLY A 60 10.38 -5.09 0.94
N ALA A 61 10.73 -3.83 1.16
CA ALA A 61 10.51 -2.73 0.23
C ALA A 61 11.83 -2.18 -0.31
N SER A 62 11.80 -1.60 -1.50
CA SER A 62 12.93 -0.89 -2.11
C SER A 62 12.58 0.56 -2.38
N TRP A 63 13.58 1.43 -2.29
CA TRP A 63 13.46 2.80 -2.79
C TRP A 63 13.28 2.76 -4.30
N ILE A 64 12.21 3.37 -4.81
CA ILE A 64 11.88 3.36 -6.23
C ILE A 64 11.66 4.78 -6.77
N TRP A 65 12.03 4.98 -8.04
CA TRP A 65 11.78 6.21 -8.81
C TRP A 65 11.78 5.92 -10.32
N ASP A 66 11.79 6.96 -11.16
CA ASP A 66 11.89 6.88 -12.63
C ASP A 66 13.34 6.99 -13.14
N ILE A 67 14.31 7.13 -12.24
CA ILE A 67 15.74 7.19 -12.54
C ILE A 67 16.53 6.35 -11.53
N ALA A 68 17.61 5.71 -11.97
CA ALA A 68 18.39 4.81 -11.12
C ALA A 68 19.38 5.57 -10.20
N SER A 69 19.74 6.80 -10.53
CA SER A 69 20.83 7.55 -9.89
C SER A 69 20.49 8.13 -8.51
N GLY A 70 19.24 8.05 -8.04
CA GLY A 70 18.80 8.78 -6.84
C GLY A 70 18.40 10.21 -7.17
N ALA A 71 19.27 10.95 -7.87
CA ALA A 71 19.03 12.32 -8.27
C ALA A 71 18.37 12.43 -9.65
N GLY A 72 17.32 13.24 -9.75
CA GLY A 72 16.55 13.51 -10.96
C GLY A 72 16.10 14.97 -11.10
N PRO A 73 15.39 15.31 -12.20
CA PRO A 73 14.80 16.63 -12.36
C PRO A 73 13.67 16.88 -11.36
N SER A 74 13.31 18.14 -11.15
CA SER A 74 12.14 18.50 -10.36
C SER A 74 10.85 18.05 -11.03
N GLY A 75 9.84 17.72 -10.21
CA GLY A 75 8.53 17.33 -10.70
C GLY A 75 7.87 16.27 -9.82
N ASN A 76 6.75 15.74 -10.32
CA ASN A 76 5.93 14.80 -9.58
C ASN A 76 6.14 13.38 -10.10
N GLY A 77 6.28 12.42 -9.19
CA GLY A 77 6.18 10.99 -9.48
C GLY A 77 4.86 10.44 -8.95
N LYS A 78 4.00 9.94 -9.84
CA LYS A 78 2.76 9.25 -9.47
C LYS A 78 2.95 7.75 -9.58
N PHE A 79 2.87 7.07 -8.44
CA PHE A 79 3.05 5.64 -8.30
C PHE A 79 1.70 4.95 -8.16
N TYR A 80 1.53 3.85 -8.87
CA TYR A 80 0.32 3.04 -8.90
C TYR A 80 0.67 1.59 -8.60
N LYS A 81 0.08 1.04 -7.53
CA LYS A 81 0.20 -0.37 -7.16
C LYS A 81 -1.17 -1.01 -7.06
N TYR A 82 -1.46 -1.88 -8.01
CA TYR A 82 -2.63 -2.75 -7.98
C TYR A 82 -2.35 -3.99 -7.14
N PHE A 83 -3.33 -4.41 -6.33
CA PHE A 83 -3.25 -5.63 -5.54
C PHE A 83 -4.64 -6.22 -5.31
N PHE A 84 -4.70 -7.53 -5.06
CA PHE A 84 -5.96 -8.25 -4.86
C PHE A 84 -6.21 -8.50 -3.37
N VAL A 85 -7.42 -8.19 -2.90
CA VAL A 85 -7.90 -8.49 -1.56
C VAL A 85 -9.01 -9.51 -1.71
N ALA A 86 -8.74 -10.76 -1.36
CA ALA A 86 -9.65 -11.84 -1.68
C ALA A 86 -10.83 -11.99 -0.68
N GLY A 87 -10.87 -11.17 0.39
CA GLY A 87 -11.87 -11.24 1.47
C GLY A 87 -12.13 -9.86 2.10
N THR A 88 -12.46 -9.83 3.40
CA THR A 88 -12.71 -8.57 4.13
C THR A 88 -11.46 -8.13 4.89
N ALA A 89 -10.99 -6.90 4.65
CA ALA A 89 -9.86 -6.34 5.39
C ALA A 89 -10.19 -6.23 6.90
N ALA A 90 -9.37 -6.86 7.74
CA ALA A 90 -9.51 -6.85 9.20
C ALA A 90 -8.60 -5.81 9.86
N SER A 91 -7.41 -5.57 9.28
CA SER A 91 -6.53 -4.47 9.66
C SER A 91 -5.66 -4.03 8.49
N ALA A 92 -5.18 -2.79 8.53
CA ALA A 92 -4.23 -2.26 7.55
C ALA A 92 -3.34 -1.18 8.18
N SER A 93 -2.03 -1.26 7.90
CA SER A 93 -1.04 -0.26 8.28
C SER A 93 -0.08 0.01 7.14
N LEU A 94 0.20 1.28 6.88
CA LEU A 94 1.15 1.73 5.87
C LEU A 94 2.37 2.34 6.55
N GLU A 95 3.52 1.73 6.32
CA GLU A 95 4.82 2.35 6.52
C GLU A 95 5.23 3.02 5.20
N ILE A 96 5.64 4.28 5.23
CA ILE A 96 5.95 5.04 4.02
C ILE A 96 7.02 6.12 4.28
N ALA A 97 7.89 6.33 3.31
CA ALA A 97 8.89 7.38 3.28
C ALA A 97 9.07 7.88 1.84
N ALA A 98 9.41 9.15 1.68
CA ALA A 98 9.82 9.74 0.43
C ALA A 98 10.94 10.75 0.65
N ASP A 99 11.71 11.03 -0.40
CA ASP A 99 12.46 12.28 -0.50
C ASP A 99 11.63 13.28 -1.31
N GLY A 100 11.18 14.33 -0.62
CA GLY A 100 10.07 15.17 -1.02
C GLY A 100 8.76 14.85 -0.29
N VAL A 101 7.76 15.71 -0.51
CA VAL A 101 6.43 15.58 0.10
C VAL A 101 5.59 14.55 -0.67
N PHE A 102 4.61 13.93 -0.02
CA PHE A 102 3.76 12.97 -0.71
C PHE A 102 2.31 12.97 -0.22
N THR A 103 1.41 12.58 -1.14
CA THR A 103 -0.01 12.31 -0.86
C THR A 103 -0.36 10.87 -1.19
N THR A 104 -1.37 10.35 -0.49
CA THR A 104 -1.75 8.93 -0.53
C THR A 104 -3.24 8.74 -0.77
N LEU A 105 -3.58 7.92 -1.76
CA LEU A 105 -4.95 7.52 -2.07
C LEU A 105 -5.05 6.00 -2.11
N LEU A 106 -6.17 5.46 -1.62
CA LEU A 106 -6.56 4.06 -1.80
C LEU A 106 -7.92 4.05 -2.48
N ASN A 107 -8.01 3.40 -3.64
CA ASN A 107 -9.22 3.35 -4.46
C ASN A 107 -9.80 4.76 -4.73
N GLY A 108 -8.92 5.73 -5.02
CA GLY A 108 -9.28 7.13 -5.27
C GLY A 108 -9.65 7.93 -4.03
N SER A 109 -9.65 7.34 -2.83
CA SER A 109 -9.96 8.02 -1.57
C SER A 109 -8.70 8.28 -0.74
N SER A 110 -8.56 9.48 -0.17
CA SER A 110 -7.46 9.75 0.78
C SER A 110 -7.51 8.80 1.98
N ILE A 111 -6.32 8.37 2.41
CA ILE A 111 -6.08 7.53 3.60
C ILE A 111 -5.41 8.31 4.74
N SER A 112 -5.33 9.64 4.64
CA SER A 112 -4.77 10.55 5.66
C SER A 112 -3.34 10.18 6.11
N CYS A 113 -2.51 9.68 5.19
CA CYS A 113 -1.12 9.28 5.48
C CYS A 113 -0.08 10.17 4.80
N ASP A 114 -0.42 11.43 4.49
CA ASP A 114 0.41 12.32 3.68
C ASP A 114 1.59 12.91 4.48
N ASP A 115 2.69 13.26 3.81
CA ASP A 115 3.79 14.04 4.41
C ASP A 115 3.88 15.40 3.71
N THR A 116 3.93 16.47 4.51
CA THR A 116 4.08 17.85 4.04
C THR A 116 5.45 18.44 4.40
N THR A 117 6.29 17.69 5.11
CA THR A 117 7.63 18.14 5.54
C THR A 117 8.71 17.78 4.52
N GLY A 118 8.53 16.67 3.81
CA GLY A 118 9.47 16.18 2.81
C GLY A 118 10.70 15.49 3.38
N THR A 119 10.67 15.09 4.65
CA THR A 119 11.85 14.58 5.38
C THR A 119 11.73 13.13 5.84
N THR A 120 10.70 12.43 5.37
CA THR A 120 10.45 11.04 5.76
C THR A 120 11.51 10.07 5.21
N TYR A 121 12.36 10.48 4.28
CA TYR A 121 13.59 9.76 3.88
C TYR A 121 14.51 9.44 5.06
N ALA A 122 14.48 10.25 6.12
CA ALA A 122 15.24 9.97 7.34
C ALA A 122 14.41 9.21 8.39
N ASN A 123 13.13 9.54 8.51
CA ASN A 123 12.22 8.95 9.48
C ASN A 123 10.88 8.61 8.84
N LYS A 124 10.69 7.33 8.51
CA LYS A 124 9.46 6.84 7.90
C LYS A 124 8.23 7.17 8.75
N LYS A 125 7.12 7.40 8.07
CA LYS A 125 5.81 7.55 8.67
C LYS A 125 5.11 6.19 8.74
N THR A 126 4.35 5.96 9.81
CA THR A 126 3.47 4.80 9.95
C THR A 126 2.06 5.28 10.21
N CYS A 127 1.09 4.78 9.44
CA CYS A 127 -0.33 5.12 9.57
C CYS A 127 -1.18 3.86 9.68
N THR A 128 -2.28 3.95 10.42
CA THR A 128 -3.35 2.96 10.36
C THR A 128 -4.35 3.39 9.30
N ILE A 129 -4.74 2.48 8.42
CA ILE A 129 -5.73 2.75 7.36
C ILE A 129 -7.06 2.15 7.77
N SER A 130 -8.14 2.91 7.58
CA SER A 130 -9.50 2.41 7.80
C SER A 130 -9.81 1.27 6.83
N THR A 131 -10.25 0.12 7.36
CA THR A 131 -10.55 -1.08 6.55
C THR A 131 -11.73 -0.87 5.58
N SER A 132 -12.59 0.13 5.83
CA SER A 132 -13.70 0.49 4.93
C SER A 132 -13.25 1.10 3.60
N LYS A 133 -11.96 1.46 3.47
CA LYS A 133 -11.36 1.97 2.23
C LYS A 133 -11.02 0.85 1.24
N PHE A 134 -11.00 -0.40 1.72
CA PHE A 134 -10.70 -1.57 0.89
C PHE A 134 -11.98 -2.16 0.31
N VAL A 135 -11.88 -2.69 -0.89
CA VAL A 135 -12.91 -3.51 -1.52
C VAL A 135 -12.42 -4.94 -1.65
N THR A 136 -13.33 -5.92 -1.59
CA THR A 136 -13.01 -7.27 -2.05
C THR A 136 -12.78 -7.22 -3.56
N GLY A 137 -11.65 -7.77 -4.02
CA GLY A 137 -11.22 -7.69 -5.40
C GLY A 137 -9.96 -6.84 -5.58
N VAL A 138 -9.84 -6.21 -6.74
CA VAL A 138 -8.69 -5.37 -7.09
C VAL A 138 -8.79 -4.02 -6.37
N ASN A 139 -7.72 -3.66 -5.68
CA ASN A 139 -7.52 -2.37 -5.04
C ASN A 139 -6.33 -1.66 -5.70
N LEU A 140 -6.32 -0.33 -5.62
CA LEU A 140 -5.24 0.53 -6.10
C LEU A 140 -4.74 1.43 -4.98
N LEU A 141 -3.48 1.26 -4.60
CA LEU A 141 -2.73 2.26 -3.83
C LEU A 141 -2.06 3.22 -4.81
N GLU A 142 -2.38 4.50 -4.69
CA GLU A 142 -1.75 5.59 -5.44
C GLU A 142 -0.97 6.48 -4.47
N VAL A 143 0.27 6.80 -4.83
CA VAL A 143 1.11 7.73 -4.09
C VAL A 143 1.67 8.77 -5.06
N THR A 144 1.44 10.04 -4.79
CA THR A 144 2.08 11.13 -5.54
C THR A 144 3.18 11.72 -4.68
N VAL A 145 4.43 11.63 -5.15
CA VAL A 145 5.59 12.27 -4.52
C VAL A 145 5.96 13.52 -5.33
N VAL A 146 6.26 14.62 -4.63
CA VAL A 146 6.68 15.89 -5.24
C VAL A 146 8.16 16.11 -4.92
N ASN A 147 9.00 16.06 -5.95
CA ASN A 147 10.38 16.49 -5.89
C ASN A 147 10.45 17.99 -6.23
N SER A 148 10.72 18.83 -5.23
CA SER A 148 10.65 20.30 -5.34
C SER A 148 11.83 20.93 -6.08
N GLY A 149 12.91 20.17 -6.31
CA GLY A 149 14.13 20.66 -6.93
C GLY A 149 14.82 19.60 -7.77
N ILE A 150 15.91 19.99 -8.42
CA ILE A 150 16.83 19.01 -9.00
C ILE A 150 17.57 18.37 -7.84
N GLY A 151 17.50 17.05 -7.70
CA GLY A 151 18.06 16.37 -6.54
C GLY A 151 17.46 15.00 -6.29
N ASP A 152 17.75 14.48 -5.11
CA ASP A 152 17.36 13.15 -4.67
C ASP A 152 15.83 13.00 -4.61
N CYS A 153 15.34 11.87 -5.10
CA CYS A 153 13.91 11.59 -5.22
C CYS A 153 13.65 10.08 -5.15
N GLY A 154 12.64 9.71 -4.38
CA GLY A 154 12.34 8.30 -4.16
C GLY A 154 11.08 8.09 -3.35
N LEU A 155 10.48 6.92 -3.53
CA LEU A 155 9.39 6.41 -2.72
C LEU A 155 9.80 5.07 -2.10
N LEU A 156 9.48 4.89 -0.83
CA LEU A 156 9.63 3.64 -0.09
C LEU A 156 8.34 3.38 0.70
N TYR A 157 7.70 2.22 0.53
CA TYR A 157 6.53 1.89 1.35
C TYR A 157 6.31 0.39 1.54
N LYS A 158 5.55 0.06 2.59
CA LYS A 158 4.94 -1.24 2.82
C LYS A 158 3.56 -1.06 3.43
N LEU A 159 2.55 -1.55 2.73
CA LEU A 159 1.22 -1.78 3.26
C LEU A 159 1.17 -3.20 3.82
N THR A 160 0.99 -3.31 5.14
CA THR A 160 0.71 -4.55 5.84
C THR A 160 -0.78 -4.64 6.11
N MET A 161 -1.42 -5.74 5.73
CA MET A 161 -2.84 -5.94 5.97
C MET A 161 -3.16 -7.35 6.43
N THR A 162 -4.22 -7.49 7.22
CA THR A 162 -4.83 -8.79 7.48
C THR A 162 -6.20 -8.86 6.84
N VAL A 163 -6.54 -10.00 6.26
CA VAL A 163 -7.81 -10.22 5.55
C VAL A 163 -8.45 -11.49 6.08
N THR A 164 -9.73 -11.41 6.40
CA THR A 164 -10.54 -12.53 6.85
C THR A 164 -11.37 -13.09 5.70
N TYR A 165 -11.37 -14.41 5.59
CA TYR A 165 -12.08 -15.20 4.60
C TYR A 165 -13.05 -16.13 5.33
N SER A 166 -14.31 -16.16 4.92
CA SER A 166 -15.38 -16.96 5.52
C SER A 166 -16.18 -17.69 4.47
#